data_AF-A0A1W2AYK4-F1
#
_entry.id   AF-A0A1W2AYK4-F1
#
_cell.length_a   1.000
_cell.length_b   1.000
_cell.length_c   1.000
_cell.angle_alpha   90.00
_cell.angle_beta   90.00
_cell.angle_gamma   90.00
#
_symmetry.space_group_name_H-M   'P 1'
#
loop_
_entity.id
_entity.type
_entity.pdbx_description
1 polymer ?
#
loop_
_entity_poly.entity_id
_entity_poly.type
_entity_poly.pdbx_seq_one_letter_code
_entity_poly.pdbx_strand_id
1 'polypeptide(L)'
;MAKKTKSLLMWCTEKQQTKLLSELNIEKISQHYARGAIPDRKEYNSSDVIDWRCEKGHEWQCEIVGRTLFGLDCPYCYPERSILPVGTKYGCLTIIENNGPDIVKIEEEHNNTIRKYWGKDDYFSKMYKCQCKCGKRFYMNQSSFLKSRHKYCTGGFRDLRYGWPLSEAERQEQLSQLCGLAVQAENKKTAAYKRVLAKNYDVDFSGRTFESLEIIECVDDHYEKLTSYGDRRRKGSGTFTVYKLYRCRCYLCGKEQNIKCSDFHIEPPTEYGYTAYNGYWSGAKCDCHKLSSFQWMVNKLLFDSEIPYRVEVTFPGLLGVSETKLLQYDFAVYNIDGTIKCLIECQGEQHYKPVAEFGGERAYNNQLKNDERKRQYALEQNIKLIEISYRMKKYDRIKELLSQNGII
;
A
#
# COMPACT_ATOMS: atom_id res chain seq x y z
N MET A 1 20.16 19.70 17.62
CA MET A 1 19.65 20.82 18.45
C MET A 1 18.94 21.80 17.53
N ALA A 2 17.66 22.12 17.77
CA ALA A 2 16.98 23.17 17.01
C ALA A 2 17.64 24.52 17.37
N LYS A 3 18.05 25.31 16.37
CA LYS A 3 18.51 26.68 16.62
C LYS A 3 17.32 27.43 17.24
N LYS A 4 17.44 27.87 18.50
CA LYS A 4 16.46 28.77 19.11
C LYS A 4 16.42 30.07 18.29
N THR A 5 15.28 30.37 17.73
CA THR A 5 14.96 31.61 17.01
C THR A 5 14.80 32.74 18.02
N LYS A 6 15.19 33.96 17.63
CA LYS A 6 15.14 35.14 18.51
C LYS A 6 13.73 35.72 18.54
N SER A 7 13.35 36.37 19.63
CA SER A 7 12.10 37.15 19.65
C SER A 7 12.20 38.35 18.71
N LEU A 8 11.05 38.88 18.28
CA LEU A 8 10.96 40.07 17.45
C LEU A 8 11.67 41.25 18.11
N LEU A 9 11.44 41.46 19.42
CA LEU A 9 12.11 42.51 20.19
C LEU A 9 13.63 42.39 20.15
N MET A 10 14.16 41.20 20.48
CA MET A 10 15.61 40.97 20.49
C MET A 10 16.21 41.20 19.11
N TRP A 11 15.55 40.70 18.06
CA TRP A 11 16.01 40.87 16.69
C TRP A 11 16.01 42.35 16.26
N CYS A 12 14.96 43.11 16.57
CA CYS A 12 14.88 44.53 16.25
C CYS A 12 15.97 45.34 16.95
N THR A 13 16.22 45.08 18.23
CA THR A 13 17.28 45.75 19.00
C THR A 13 18.66 45.47 18.40
N GLU A 14 18.96 44.20 18.10
CA GLU A 14 20.24 43.82 17.48
C GLU A 14 20.44 44.40 16.08
N LYS A 15 19.36 44.51 15.29
CA LYS A 15 19.39 45.06 13.92
C LYS A 15 19.17 46.57 13.85
N GLN A 16 19.05 47.24 15.00
CA GLN A 16 18.74 48.67 15.09
C GLN A 16 17.47 49.06 14.32
N GLN A 17 16.48 48.16 14.25
CA GLN A 17 15.19 48.34 13.58
C GLN A 17 14.12 48.83 14.56
N THR A 18 14.44 49.88 15.33
CA THR A 18 13.55 50.43 16.37
C THR A 18 12.24 50.98 15.80
N LYS A 19 12.28 51.48 14.55
CA LYS A 19 11.10 51.92 13.80
C LYS A 19 10.03 50.82 13.67
N LEU A 20 10.46 49.57 13.46
CA LEU A 20 9.54 48.45 13.31
C LEU A 20 8.77 48.17 14.62
N LEU A 21 9.40 48.41 15.78
CA LEU A 21 8.74 48.28 17.07
C LEU A 21 7.75 49.41 17.33
N SER A 22 8.05 50.64 16.91
CA SER A 22 7.11 51.76 17.04
C SER A 22 5.88 51.64 16.14
N GLU A 23 5.95 50.81 15.09
CA GLU A 23 4.82 50.58 14.19
C GLU A 23 3.85 49.48 14.65
N LEU A 24 4.06 48.91 15.83
CA LEU A 24 3.15 47.90 16.37
C LEU A 24 1.89 48.55 16.95
N ASN A 25 0.71 48.09 16.53
CA ASN A 25 -0.55 48.57 17.07
C ASN A 25 -0.92 47.81 18.36
N ILE A 26 -0.23 48.13 19.45
CA ILE A 26 -0.35 47.41 20.74
C ILE A 26 -1.79 47.41 21.26
N GLU A 27 -2.54 48.49 21.03
CA GLU A 27 -3.94 48.62 21.44
C GLU A 27 -4.81 47.53 20.79
N LYS A 28 -4.78 47.39 19.47
CA LYS A 28 -5.53 46.36 18.74
C LYS A 28 -5.02 44.95 19.03
N ILE A 29 -3.69 44.78 19.08
CA ILE A 29 -3.09 43.49 19.42
C ILE A 29 -3.57 43.01 20.80
N SER A 30 -3.70 43.92 21.78
CA SER A 30 -4.16 43.56 23.12
C SER A 30 -5.65 43.23 23.19
N GLN A 31 -6.46 43.77 22.27
CA GLN A 31 -7.90 43.50 22.17
C GLN A 31 -8.21 42.14 21.50
N HIS A 32 -7.42 41.75 20.49
CA HIS A 32 -7.69 40.56 19.69
C HIS A 32 -6.98 39.29 20.17
N TYR A 33 -5.90 39.41 20.95
CA TYR A 33 -5.07 38.26 21.34
C TYR A 33 -4.95 38.14 22.86
N ALA A 34 -5.59 37.13 23.47
CA ALA A 34 -5.52 36.89 24.91
C ALA A 34 -4.06 36.69 25.39
N ARG A 35 -3.57 37.58 26.29
CA ARG A 35 -2.33 37.50 27.12
C ARG A 35 -1.05 36.93 26.45
N GLY A 36 -0.89 37.01 25.12
CA GLY A 36 0.20 36.29 24.43
C GLY A 36 0.74 36.84 23.11
N ALA A 37 0.21 37.94 22.57
CA ALA A 37 0.75 38.56 21.34
C ALA A 37 1.69 39.74 21.64
N ILE A 38 2.49 39.64 22.70
CA ILE A 38 3.51 40.64 22.98
C ILE A 38 4.73 40.34 22.08
N PRO A 39 5.34 41.34 21.41
CA PRO A 39 6.52 41.20 20.54
C PRO A 39 7.73 40.48 21.17
N ASP A 40 7.80 40.46 22.50
CA ASP A 40 8.85 39.78 23.26
C ASP A 40 8.75 38.24 23.21
N ARG A 41 7.55 37.70 22.93
CA ARG A 41 7.25 36.25 22.89
C ARG A 41 7.13 35.69 21.47
N LYS A 42 6.91 36.54 20.48
CA LYS A 42 6.81 36.12 19.08
C LYS A 42 8.18 36.14 18.42
N GLU A 43 8.46 35.11 17.63
CA GLU A 43 9.69 35.02 16.88
C GLU A 43 9.68 36.01 15.70
N TYR A 44 10.82 36.63 15.41
CA TYR A 44 10.91 37.61 14.32
C TYR A 44 10.55 37.04 12.95
N ASN A 45 10.66 35.71 12.77
CA ASN A 45 10.33 34.99 11.55
C ASN A 45 8.96 34.27 11.63
N SER A 46 8.10 34.66 12.56
CA SER A 46 6.75 34.10 12.71
C SER A 46 5.85 34.49 11.53
N SER A 47 5.00 33.57 11.11
CA SER A 47 3.93 33.80 10.14
C SER A 47 2.66 34.37 10.78
N ASP A 48 2.67 34.66 12.07
CA ASP A 48 1.52 35.26 12.76
C ASP A 48 1.21 36.63 12.16
N VAL A 49 -0.04 36.82 11.77
CA VAL A 49 -0.60 38.10 11.35
C VAL A 49 -0.91 38.92 12.59
N ILE A 50 -0.43 40.16 12.65
CA ILE A 50 -0.70 41.11 13.73
C ILE A 50 -1.01 42.50 13.16
N ASP A 51 -1.57 43.38 14.00
CA ASP A 51 -1.92 44.75 13.63
C ASP A 51 -0.71 45.71 13.70
N TRP A 52 -0.52 46.48 12.65
CA TRP A 52 0.52 47.51 12.50
C TRP A 52 -0.14 48.89 12.35
N ARG A 53 0.57 49.95 12.77
CA ARG A 53 0.19 51.35 12.63
C ARG A 53 1.41 52.17 12.24
N CYS A 54 1.40 52.82 11.08
CA CYS A 54 2.54 53.63 10.62
C CYS A 54 2.53 55.03 11.25
N GLU A 55 3.62 55.79 11.10
CA GLU A 55 3.74 57.18 11.59
C GLU A 55 2.65 58.13 11.04
N LYS A 56 2.07 57.83 9.87
CA LYS A 56 0.95 58.59 9.29
C LYS A 56 -0.43 58.16 9.81
N GLY A 57 -0.49 57.21 10.74
CA GLY A 57 -1.73 56.72 11.35
C GLY A 57 -2.45 55.61 10.59
N HIS A 58 -1.99 55.18 9.42
CA HIS A 58 -2.61 54.05 8.72
C HIS A 58 -2.43 52.75 9.48
N GLU A 59 -3.49 51.95 9.59
CA GLU A 59 -3.51 50.66 10.26
C GLU A 59 -3.73 49.52 9.27
N TRP A 60 -3.02 48.41 9.44
CA TRP A 60 -3.18 47.23 8.59
C TRP A 60 -2.71 45.96 9.29
N GLN A 61 -3.09 44.81 8.74
CA GLN A 61 -2.67 43.50 9.23
C GLN A 61 -1.63 42.90 8.29
N CYS A 62 -0.55 42.35 8.85
CA CYS A 62 0.50 41.66 8.09
C CYS A 62 1.27 40.69 8.99
N GLU A 63 1.84 39.66 8.38
CA GLU A 63 2.72 38.70 9.04
C GLU A 63 3.98 39.37 9.57
N ILE A 64 4.43 38.98 10.77
CA ILE A 64 5.69 39.47 11.35
C ILE A 64 6.87 39.24 10.40
N VAL A 65 6.96 38.03 9.81
CA VAL A 65 8.01 37.68 8.84
C VAL A 65 8.00 38.57 7.60
N GLY A 66 6.83 39.09 7.20
CA GLY A 66 6.68 40.02 6.08
C GLY A 66 7.41 41.33 6.34
N ARG A 67 7.23 41.90 7.53
CA ARG A 67 7.93 43.14 7.93
C ARG A 67 9.44 42.91 8.16
N THR A 68 9.82 41.80 8.78
CA THR A 68 11.21 41.59 9.22
C THR A 68 12.14 41.03 8.15
N LEU A 69 11.79 39.89 7.53
CA LEU A 69 12.63 39.19 6.56
C LEU A 69 12.46 39.72 5.15
N PHE A 70 11.27 40.22 4.83
CA PHE A 70 10.92 40.67 3.49
C PHE A 70 10.80 42.20 3.38
N GLY A 71 10.87 42.92 4.50
CA GLY A 71 10.90 44.39 4.50
C GLY A 71 9.63 45.03 3.94
N LEU A 72 8.48 44.37 4.10
CA LEU A 72 7.21 44.90 3.60
C LEU A 72 6.84 46.17 4.37
N ASP A 73 6.44 47.21 3.65
CA ASP A 73 6.06 48.52 4.21
C ASP A 73 4.54 48.70 4.31
N CYS A 74 4.13 49.81 4.92
CA CYS A 74 2.73 50.23 4.98
C CYS A 74 2.10 50.31 3.56
N PRO A 75 1.00 49.58 3.29
CA PRO A 75 0.39 49.51 1.96
C PRO A 75 -0.21 50.85 1.49
N TYR A 76 -0.53 51.76 2.42
CA TYR A 76 -1.06 53.08 2.10
C TYR A 76 0.05 54.09 1.80
N CYS A 77 1.19 53.99 2.48
CA CYS A 77 2.31 54.91 2.30
C CYS A 77 3.20 54.49 1.12
N TYR A 78 3.42 53.19 0.95
CA TYR A 78 4.33 52.62 -0.01
C TYR A 78 3.73 51.36 -0.67
N PRO A 79 2.70 51.50 -1.53
CA PRO A 79 1.99 50.37 -2.14
C PRO A 79 2.90 49.38 -2.91
N GLU A 80 3.98 49.86 -3.51
CA GLU A 80 4.94 49.02 -4.24
C GLU A 80 5.87 48.23 -3.32
N ARG A 81 6.06 48.70 -2.08
CA ARG A 81 6.88 48.04 -1.06
C ARG A 81 6.06 47.20 -0.09
N SER A 82 4.73 47.19 -0.24
CA SER A 82 3.85 46.28 0.51
C SER A 82 3.60 44.95 -0.19
N ILE A 83 4.29 44.70 -1.31
CA ILE A 83 4.20 43.46 -2.10
C ILE A 83 5.56 42.79 -2.20
N LEU A 84 5.57 41.47 -2.37
CA LEU A 84 6.80 40.71 -2.55
C LEU A 84 7.33 40.87 -3.99
N PRO A 85 8.60 41.25 -4.20
CA PRO A 85 9.14 41.40 -5.54
C PRO A 85 9.34 40.06 -6.25
N VAL A 86 9.32 40.08 -7.59
CA VAL A 86 9.73 38.92 -8.41
C VAL A 86 11.16 38.53 -8.06
N GLY A 87 11.42 37.22 -7.95
CA GLY A 87 12.68 36.66 -7.50
C GLY A 87 12.76 36.39 -6.00
N THR A 88 11.77 36.82 -5.20
CA THR A 88 11.71 36.52 -3.76
C THR A 88 11.71 35.01 -3.51
N LYS A 89 12.62 34.55 -2.64
CA LYS A 89 12.79 33.13 -2.30
C LYS A 89 12.38 32.88 -0.85
N TYR A 90 11.54 31.87 -0.62
CA TYR A 90 11.25 31.39 0.73
C TYR A 90 11.06 29.87 0.76
N GLY A 91 11.94 29.20 1.51
CA GLY A 91 12.02 27.74 1.52
C GLY A 91 12.39 27.17 0.15
N CYS A 92 11.51 26.35 -0.41
CA CYS A 92 11.65 25.75 -1.73
C CYS A 92 11.01 26.57 -2.86
N LEU A 93 10.35 27.70 -2.55
CA LEU A 93 9.58 28.50 -3.50
C LEU A 93 10.33 29.76 -3.92
N THR A 94 10.13 30.14 -5.18
CA THR A 94 10.56 31.42 -5.75
C THR A 94 9.38 32.07 -6.47
N ILE A 95 9.13 33.35 -6.22
CA ILE A 95 8.16 34.14 -7.00
C ILE A 95 8.77 34.40 -8.38
N ILE A 96 8.09 34.00 -9.44
CA ILE A 96 8.55 34.20 -10.82
C ILE A 96 7.74 35.27 -11.56
N GLU A 97 6.49 35.50 -11.18
CA GLU A 97 5.63 36.55 -11.72
C GLU A 97 4.74 37.11 -10.59
N ASN A 98 4.55 38.44 -10.59
CA ASN A 98 3.70 39.19 -9.63
C ASN A 98 2.37 39.65 -10.25
N ASN A 99 2.08 39.23 -11.48
CA ASN A 99 0.86 39.51 -12.23
C ASN A 99 0.05 38.21 -12.38
N GLY A 100 -0.32 37.58 -11.26
CA GLY A 100 -1.28 36.48 -11.30
C GLY A 100 -2.62 36.94 -11.91
N PRO A 101 -3.49 36.01 -12.34
CA PRO A 101 -4.75 36.38 -12.97
C PRO A 101 -5.53 37.36 -12.09
N ASP A 102 -5.99 38.46 -12.68
CA ASP A 102 -6.95 39.34 -12.01
C ASP A 102 -8.19 38.51 -11.68
N ILE A 103 -8.55 38.46 -10.39
CA ILE A 103 -9.76 37.74 -9.93
C ILE A 103 -11.03 38.30 -10.63
N VAL A 104 -10.93 39.49 -11.25
CA VAL A 104 -11.98 40.20 -11.98
C VAL A 104 -12.31 39.59 -13.37
N LYS A 105 -11.55 38.59 -13.87
CA LYS A 105 -11.85 37.94 -15.17
C LYS A 105 -12.02 36.42 -15.11
N ILE A 106 -12.57 35.89 -14.01
CA ILE A 106 -13.14 34.53 -13.99
C ILE A 106 -14.66 34.65 -13.86
N GLU A 107 -15.28 35.27 -14.86
CA GLU A 107 -16.66 34.97 -15.18
C GLU A 107 -16.69 33.78 -16.14
N GLU A 108 -17.55 32.82 -15.80
CA GLU A 108 -17.99 31.66 -16.59
C GLU A 108 -16.97 30.54 -16.83
N GLU A 109 -16.92 29.57 -15.89
CA GLU A 109 -17.24 28.13 -16.17
C GLU A 109 -16.79 27.13 -15.08
N HIS A 110 -16.01 27.50 -14.04
CA HIS A 110 -15.47 26.49 -13.09
C HIS A 110 -15.69 26.77 -11.59
N ASN A 111 -16.76 27.48 -11.24
CA ASN A 111 -16.94 28.11 -9.92
C ASN A 111 -17.46 27.23 -8.75
N ASN A 112 -17.37 25.89 -8.81
CA ASN A 112 -17.83 25.05 -7.69
C ASN A 112 -16.71 24.55 -6.75
N THR A 113 -15.47 24.44 -7.20
CA THR A 113 -14.38 23.90 -6.35
C THR A 113 -13.71 24.99 -5.49
N ILE A 114 -13.62 26.22 -6.02
CA ILE A 114 -12.92 27.33 -5.36
C ILE A 114 -13.77 27.95 -4.24
N ARG A 115 -15.10 28.03 -4.39
CA ARG A 115 -16.01 28.59 -3.37
C ARG A 115 -16.00 27.87 -2.02
N LYS A 116 -15.58 26.61 -1.96
CA LYS A 116 -15.72 25.78 -0.75
C LYS A 116 -14.65 26.04 0.33
N TYR A 117 -13.51 26.66 -0.04
CA TYR A 117 -12.32 26.71 0.84
C TYR A 117 -11.88 28.12 1.28
N TRP A 118 -12.40 29.20 0.68
CA TRP A 118 -11.86 30.56 0.88
C TRP A 118 -12.96 31.53 1.33
N GLY A 119 -12.73 32.23 2.45
CA GLY A 119 -13.67 33.17 3.04
C GLY A 119 -13.84 34.46 2.22
N LYS A 120 -14.95 35.18 2.44
CA LYS A 120 -15.37 36.36 1.66
C LYS A 120 -14.36 37.52 1.62
N ASP A 121 -13.45 37.62 2.58
CA ASP A 121 -12.50 38.76 2.70
C ASP A 121 -11.13 38.51 2.04
N ASP A 122 -10.84 37.28 1.58
CA ASP A 122 -9.56 36.88 0.94
C ASP A 122 -9.50 37.19 -0.57
N TYR A 123 -10.63 37.63 -1.14
CA TYR A 123 -10.90 37.70 -2.59
C TYR A 123 -10.18 38.84 -3.35
N PHE A 124 -9.39 39.68 -2.68
CA PHE A 124 -8.62 40.77 -3.30
C PHE A 124 -7.10 40.64 -3.15
N SER A 125 -6.61 39.48 -2.70
CA SER A 125 -5.16 39.28 -2.52
C SER A 125 -4.46 39.07 -3.87
N LYS A 126 -3.46 39.92 -4.17
CA LYS A 126 -2.58 39.74 -5.35
C LYS A 126 -2.01 38.32 -5.37
N MET A 127 -2.20 37.63 -6.50
CA MET A 127 -1.68 36.28 -6.72
C MET A 127 -0.25 36.34 -7.27
N TYR A 128 0.63 35.57 -6.65
CA TYR A 128 1.99 35.35 -7.15
C TYR A 128 2.04 34.02 -7.88
N LYS A 129 2.68 33.98 -9.04
CA LYS A 129 3.09 32.72 -9.67
C LYS A 129 4.39 32.29 -9.03
N CYS A 130 4.38 31.14 -8.38
CA CYS A 130 5.55 30.59 -7.70
C CYS A 130 6.06 29.36 -8.43
N GLN A 131 7.38 29.23 -8.50
CA GLN A 131 8.06 28.03 -8.95
C GLN A 131 8.78 27.38 -7.76
N CYS A 132 8.52 26.10 -7.55
CA CYS A 132 9.29 25.29 -6.62
C CYS A 132 10.62 24.87 -7.25
N LYS A 133 11.64 24.65 -6.43
CA LYS A 133 12.89 23.97 -6.81
C LYS A 133 12.68 22.59 -7.44
N CYS A 134 11.53 21.94 -7.25
CA CYS A 134 11.19 20.70 -7.96
C CYS A 134 10.68 20.92 -9.40
N GLY A 135 10.55 22.17 -9.87
CA GLY A 135 10.04 22.53 -11.19
C GLY A 135 8.55 22.88 -11.23
N LYS A 136 7.74 22.40 -10.27
CA LYS A 136 6.30 22.69 -10.21
C LYS A 136 5.99 24.17 -10.09
N ARG A 137 4.94 24.61 -10.79
CA ARG A 137 4.44 25.99 -10.81
C ARG A 137 2.99 26.02 -10.32
N PHE A 138 2.64 27.04 -9.54
CA PHE A 138 1.29 27.25 -9.03
C PHE A 138 1.12 28.70 -8.58
N TYR A 139 -0.11 29.11 -8.30
CA TYR A 139 -0.44 30.42 -7.77
C TYR A 139 -0.66 30.38 -6.26
N MET A 140 -0.24 31.43 -5.56
CA MET A 140 -0.52 31.62 -4.13
C MET A 140 -0.53 33.11 -3.75
N ASN A 141 -1.32 33.48 -2.73
CA ASN A 141 -1.23 34.81 -2.13
C ASN A 141 0.01 34.98 -1.24
N GLN A 142 0.25 36.23 -0.86
CA GLN A 142 1.29 36.62 0.08
C GLN A 142 1.25 35.81 1.38
N SER A 143 0.08 35.70 2.01
CA SER A 143 -0.06 35.01 3.29
C SER A 143 0.28 33.53 3.20
N SER A 144 -0.14 32.84 2.14
CA SER A 144 0.24 31.44 1.88
C SER A 144 1.74 31.29 1.61
N PHE A 145 2.34 32.24 0.88
CA PHE A 145 3.79 32.25 0.65
C PHE A 145 4.55 32.44 1.99
N LEU A 146 4.14 33.39 2.82
CA LEU A 146 4.77 33.75 4.09
C LEU A 146 4.42 32.81 5.27
N LYS A 147 3.40 31.96 5.13
CA LYS A 147 2.92 31.04 6.17
C LYS A 147 4.01 30.17 6.79
N SER A 148 5.00 29.76 6.02
CA SER A 148 6.14 29.04 6.56
C SER A 148 7.32 29.05 5.59
N ARG A 149 8.52 28.75 6.10
CA ARG A 149 9.64 28.41 5.23
C ARG A 149 9.38 27.05 4.58
N HIS A 150 8.66 27.05 3.46
CA HIS A 150 8.16 25.86 2.75
C HIS A 150 9.27 24.85 2.48
N LYS A 151 9.28 23.72 3.20
CA LYS A 151 10.23 22.63 2.93
C LYS A 151 9.93 21.97 1.56
N TYR A 152 8.65 21.81 1.26
CA TYR A 152 8.11 21.23 0.05
C TYR A 152 6.96 22.11 -0.45
N CYS A 153 6.75 22.16 -1.77
CA CYS A 153 5.71 23.01 -2.35
C CYS A 153 4.29 22.45 -2.24
N THR A 154 4.19 21.18 -1.88
CA THR A 154 2.95 20.50 -1.54
C THR A 154 3.03 20.15 -0.06
N GLY A 155 1.88 19.98 0.60
CA GLY A 155 1.84 19.38 1.94
C GLY A 155 2.71 18.11 1.99
N GLY A 156 3.46 17.94 3.08
CA GLY A 156 4.45 16.86 3.16
C GLY A 156 3.84 15.46 3.05
N PHE A 157 4.69 14.46 2.75
CA PHE A 157 4.40 13.01 2.58
C PHE A 157 3.64 12.29 3.71
N ARG A 158 3.18 12.97 4.76
CA ARG A 158 2.66 12.32 5.96
C ARG A 158 1.31 11.62 5.75
N ASP A 159 0.51 12.05 4.77
CA ASP A 159 -0.85 11.52 4.51
C ASP A 159 -0.91 10.25 3.63
N LEU A 160 0.07 10.00 2.75
CA LEU A 160 -0.01 8.87 1.80
C LEU A 160 0.31 7.49 2.38
N ARG A 161 0.52 7.39 3.70
CA ARG A 161 0.84 6.10 4.36
C ARG A 161 -0.39 5.37 4.89
N TYR A 162 -1.58 5.98 4.80
CA TYR A 162 -2.83 5.41 5.26
C TYR A 162 -3.74 5.12 4.08
N GLY A 163 -3.73 3.86 3.60
CA GLY A 163 -4.83 3.35 2.80
C GLY A 163 -4.41 2.38 1.70
N TRP A 164 -4.67 1.09 1.94
CA TRP A 164 -4.88 0.02 0.94
C TRP A 164 -3.71 -0.32 -0.01
N PRO A 165 -3.62 -1.57 -0.52
CA PRO A 165 -2.66 -1.89 -1.57
C PRO A 165 -3.03 -1.14 -2.85
N LEU A 166 -2.29 -0.06 -3.15
CA LEU A 166 -2.41 0.67 -4.41
C LEU A 166 -1.74 -0.14 -5.54
N SER A 167 -2.37 -0.16 -6.70
CA SER A 167 -1.71 -0.55 -7.95
C SER A 167 -0.54 0.37 -8.27
N GLU A 168 0.39 -0.08 -9.12
CA GLU A 168 1.53 0.74 -9.52
C GLU A 168 1.07 2.03 -10.24
N ALA A 169 -0.03 1.98 -11.00
CA ALA A 169 -0.61 3.16 -11.65
C ALA A 169 -1.11 4.19 -10.62
N GLU A 170 -1.89 3.75 -9.63
CA GLU A 170 -2.40 4.64 -8.55
C GLU A 170 -1.24 5.23 -7.73
N ARG A 171 -0.18 4.44 -7.51
CA ARG A 171 1.03 4.92 -6.84
C ARG A 171 1.73 6.01 -7.65
N GLN A 172 1.92 5.82 -8.96
CA GLN A 172 2.54 6.84 -9.81
C GLN A 172 1.70 8.11 -9.89
N GLU A 173 0.38 7.98 -9.98
CA GLU A 173 -0.54 9.12 -9.95
C GLU A 173 -0.41 9.91 -8.64
N GLN A 174 -0.43 9.24 -7.48
CA GLN A 174 -0.23 9.90 -6.19
C GLN A 174 1.14 10.58 -6.06
N LEU A 175 2.22 9.91 -6.49
CA LEU A 175 3.57 10.49 -6.49
C LEU A 175 3.67 11.73 -7.38
N SER A 176 2.96 11.74 -8.52
CA SER A 176 2.89 12.87 -9.44
C SER A 176 2.30 14.12 -8.78
N GLN A 177 1.42 13.96 -7.79
CA GLN A 177 0.79 15.07 -7.07
C GLN A 177 1.72 15.68 -6.01
N LEU A 178 2.75 14.98 -5.55
CA LEU A 178 3.68 15.43 -4.51
C LEU A 178 4.80 16.34 -5.01
N CYS A 179 5.40 17.11 -4.11
CA CYS A 179 6.61 17.87 -4.41
C CYS A 179 7.77 16.92 -4.77
N GLY A 180 8.40 17.11 -5.94
CA GLY A 180 9.53 16.29 -6.38
C GLY A 180 10.71 16.26 -5.40
N LEU A 181 10.94 17.33 -4.62
CA LEU A 181 11.95 17.31 -3.56
C LEU A 181 11.59 16.35 -2.42
N ALA A 182 10.29 16.22 -2.12
CA ALA A 182 9.81 15.32 -1.09
C ALA A 182 9.92 13.86 -1.56
N VAL A 183 9.59 13.61 -2.84
CA VAL A 183 9.74 12.29 -3.48
C VAL A 183 11.22 11.89 -3.48
N GLN A 184 12.11 12.77 -3.93
CA GLN A 184 13.55 12.53 -3.90
C GLN A 184 14.08 12.25 -2.49
N ALA A 185 13.58 12.97 -1.49
CA ALA A 185 13.99 12.76 -0.10
C ALA A 185 13.53 11.39 0.43
N GLU A 186 12.30 10.96 0.12
CA GLU A 186 11.82 9.63 0.51
C GLU A 186 12.55 8.53 -0.27
N ASN A 187 12.79 8.70 -1.57
CA ASN A 187 13.56 7.74 -2.39
C ASN A 187 14.99 7.57 -1.87
N LYS A 188 15.68 8.66 -1.53
CA LYS A 188 17.02 8.60 -0.91
C LYS A 188 17.00 7.86 0.43
N LYS A 189 15.91 7.98 1.17
CA LYS A 189 15.73 7.33 2.47
C LYS A 189 15.44 5.83 2.31
N THR A 190 14.55 5.45 1.40
CA THR A 190 14.20 4.04 1.14
C THR A 190 15.28 3.29 0.38
N ALA A 191 16.08 3.97 -0.45
CA ALA A 191 17.26 3.39 -1.08
C ALA A 191 18.29 2.89 -0.05
N ALA A 192 18.37 3.51 1.13
CA ALA A 192 19.25 3.07 2.21
C ALA A 192 18.71 1.89 3.03
N TYR A 193 17.51 1.38 2.74
CA TYR A 193 16.92 0.26 3.46
C TYR A 193 17.57 -1.08 3.06
N LYS A 194 17.58 -2.05 3.97
CA LYS A 194 18.14 -3.37 3.68
C LYS A 194 17.22 -4.13 2.71
N ARG A 195 17.81 -4.81 1.72
CA ARG A 195 17.12 -5.81 0.88
C ARG A 195 17.44 -7.20 1.39
N VAL A 196 16.42 -8.05 1.50
CA VAL A 196 16.56 -9.45 1.88
C VAL A 196 15.76 -10.28 0.89
N LEU A 197 16.37 -11.33 0.34
CA LEU A 197 15.69 -12.23 -0.59
C LEU A 197 14.61 -13.02 0.15
N ALA A 198 13.48 -13.23 -0.51
CA ALA A 198 12.38 -14.00 0.02
C ALA A 198 12.72 -15.49 0.12
N LYS A 199 11.91 -16.24 0.86
CA LYS A 199 11.93 -17.71 0.82
C LYS A 199 11.72 -18.18 -0.63
N ASN A 200 12.44 -19.23 -1.01
CA ASN A 200 12.42 -19.82 -2.35
C ASN A 200 12.83 -18.87 -3.49
N TYR A 201 13.55 -17.77 -3.21
CA TYR A 201 13.98 -16.84 -4.27
C TYR A 201 14.93 -17.49 -5.30
N ASP A 202 15.81 -18.38 -4.83
CA ASP A 202 16.80 -19.05 -5.67
C ASP A 202 16.26 -20.27 -6.43
N VAL A 203 14.99 -20.66 -6.17
CA VAL A 203 14.33 -21.77 -6.86
C VAL A 203 13.65 -21.24 -8.12
N ASP A 204 13.82 -21.93 -9.25
CA ASP A 204 13.02 -21.68 -10.43
C ASP A 204 11.81 -22.62 -10.47
N PHE A 205 10.62 -22.01 -10.46
CA PHE A 205 9.35 -22.71 -10.51
C PHE A 205 8.75 -22.80 -11.92
N SER A 206 9.34 -22.14 -12.92
CA SER A 206 8.82 -22.15 -14.29
C SER A 206 8.66 -23.57 -14.84
N GLY A 207 7.51 -23.85 -15.44
CA GLY A 207 7.14 -25.16 -15.97
C GLY A 207 6.65 -26.18 -14.94
N ARG A 208 6.75 -25.88 -13.63
CA ARG A 208 6.21 -26.76 -12.58
C ARG A 208 4.69 -26.59 -12.44
N THR A 209 4.06 -27.57 -11.80
CA THR A 209 2.67 -27.48 -11.34
C THR A 209 2.67 -27.44 -9.82
N PHE A 210 1.92 -26.49 -9.25
CA PHE A 210 1.67 -26.40 -7.82
C PHE A 210 0.16 -26.42 -7.61
N GLU A 211 -0.37 -27.49 -7.03
CA GLU A 211 -1.82 -27.63 -6.87
C GLU A 211 -2.50 -27.56 -8.25
N SER A 212 -3.47 -26.67 -8.48
CA SER A 212 -4.15 -26.51 -9.76
C SER A 212 -3.44 -25.52 -10.68
N LEU A 213 -2.29 -24.97 -10.27
CA LEU A 213 -1.63 -23.85 -10.90
C LEU A 213 -0.45 -24.34 -11.75
N GLU A 214 -0.55 -24.11 -13.06
CA GLU A 214 0.59 -24.21 -13.96
C GLU A 214 1.40 -22.92 -13.85
N ILE A 215 2.67 -23.05 -13.47
CA ILE A 215 3.57 -21.92 -13.28
C ILE A 215 4.25 -21.64 -14.63
N ILE A 216 3.77 -20.62 -15.34
CA ILE A 216 4.14 -20.39 -16.73
C ILE A 216 5.54 -19.80 -16.83
N GLU A 217 5.76 -18.63 -16.23
CA GLU A 217 7.01 -17.88 -16.35
C GLU A 217 7.22 -16.94 -15.15
N CYS A 218 8.47 -16.56 -14.90
CA CYS A 218 8.81 -15.45 -14.02
C CYS A 218 8.60 -14.12 -14.76
N VAL A 219 7.70 -13.28 -14.28
CA VAL A 219 7.36 -11.97 -14.90
C VAL A 219 8.10 -10.79 -14.27
N ASP A 220 8.59 -10.94 -13.05
CA ASP A 220 9.40 -9.93 -12.34
C ASP A 220 10.31 -10.64 -11.34
N ASP A 221 11.62 -10.57 -11.54
CA ASP A 221 12.60 -11.21 -10.66
C ASP A 221 13.08 -10.32 -9.51
N HIS A 222 12.57 -9.08 -9.42
CA HIS A 222 13.03 -8.07 -8.47
C HIS A 222 11.90 -7.29 -7.79
N TYR A 223 10.77 -7.96 -7.56
CA TYR A 223 9.61 -7.35 -6.89
C TYR A 223 9.91 -7.03 -5.41
N GLU A 224 10.06 -5.75 -5.07
CA GLU A 224 10.33 -5.30 -3.70
C GLU A 224 9.04 -4.99 -2.91
N LYS A 225 8.87 -5.58 -1.72
CA LYS A 225 7.84 -5.18 -0.74
C LYS A 225 8.46 -4.76 0.58
N LEU A 226 8.05 -3.62 1.11
CA LEU A 226 8.48 -3.16 2.43
C LEU A 226 7.80 -4.02 3.51
N THR A 227 8.57 -4.85 4.22
CA THR A 227 8.05 -5.83 5.20
C THR A 227 8.29 -5.44 6.64
N SER A 228 9.20 -4.49 6.91
CA SER A 228 9.41 -3.96 8.25
C SER A 228 9.72 -2.47 8.25
N TYR A 229 9.09 -1.76 9.20
CA TYR A 229 9.41 -0.39 9.55
C TYR A 229 10.16 -0.39 10.88
N GLY A 230 11.42 0.03 10.89
CA GLY A 230 12.14 0.36 12.11
C GLY A 230 11.86 1.79 12.59
N ASP A 231 12.51 2.20 13.68
CA ASP A 231 12.35 3.54 14.27
C ASP A 231 12.63 4.64 13.25
N ARG A 232 11.58 5.38 12.87
CA ARG A 232 11.59 6.47 11.88
C ARG A 232 12.60 7.59 12.17
N ARG A 233 13.17 7.65 13.38
CA ARG A 233 14.22 8.59 13.79
C ARG A 233 15.62 8.11 13.43
N ARG A 234 15.81 6.82 13.13
CA ARG A 234 17.09 6.22 12.73
C ARG A 234 17.17 6.12 11.20
N LYS A 235 18.31 6.48 10.60
CA LYS A 235 18.56 6.24 9.17
C LYS A 235 18.64 4.73 8.90
N GLY A 236 18.08 4.27 7.78
CA GLY A 236 18.18 2.86 7.35
C GLY A 236 17.25 1.88 8.08
N SER A 237 16.28 2.37 8.86
CA SER A 237 15.41 1.52 9.68
C SER A 237 14.24 0.95 8.87
N GLY A 238 14.52 0.14 7.87
CA GLY A 238 13.49 -0.56 7.08
C GLY A 238 14.08 -1.73 6.32
N THR A 239 13.25 -2.73 6.05
CA THR A 239 13.64 -3.92 5.30
C THR A 239 12.67 -4.13 4.15
N PHE A 240 13.19 -4.14 2.93
CA PHE A 240 12.50 -4.66 1.76
C PHE A 240 12.78 -6.15 1.65
N THR A 241 11.73 -6.91 1.39
CA THR A 241 11.84 -8.29 0.94
C THR A 241 11.70 -8.30 -0.58
N VAL A 242 12.66 -8.95 -1.25
CA VAL A 242 12.73 -9.06 -2.72
C VAL A 242 12.18 -10.43 -3.09
N TYR A 243 11.20 -10.46 -3.98
CA TYR A 243 10.52 -11.66 -4.44
C TYR A 243 10.72 -11.82 -5.94
N LYS A 244 10.65 -13.05 -6.44
CA LYS A 244 10.26 -13.31 -7.83
C LYS A 244 8.74 -13.42 -7.91
N LEU A 245 8.11 -12.82 -8.91
CA LEU A 245 6.70 -12.98 -9.26
C LEU A 245 6.57 -13.89 -10.47
N TYR A 246 5.71 -14.90 -10.33
CA TYR A 246 5.43 -15.86 -11.37
C TYR A 246 4.00 -15.72 -11.87
N ARG A 247 3.82 -15.70 -13.19
CA ARG A 247 2.50 -15.77 -13.81
C ARG A 247 2.04 -17.22 -13.83
N CYS A 248 0.93 -17.47 -13.18
CA CYS A 248 0.36 -18.80 -13.01
C CYS A 248 -1.02 -18.85 -13.66
N ARG A 249 -1.38 -19.98 -14.28
CA ARG A 249 -2.72 -20.23 -14.80
C ARG A 249 -3.33 -21.45 -14.13
N CYS A 250 -4.53 -21.30 -13.62
CA CYS A 250 -5.29 -22.44 -13.11
C CYS A 250 -5.82 -23.27 -14.28
N TYR A 251 -5.44 -24.55 -14.39
CA TYR A 251 -5.92 -25.40 -15.49
C TYR A 251 -7.39 -25.85 -15.32
N LEU A 252 -7.96 -25.71 -14.12
CA LEU A 252 -9.37 -26.03 -13.85
C LEU A 252 -10.34 -24.93 -14.32
N CYS A 253 -9.98 -23.66 -14.14
CA CYS A 253 -10.86 -22.53 -14.48
C CYS A 253 -10.29 -21.53 -15.50
N GLY A 254 -9.03 -21.70 -15.92
CA GLY A 254 -8.34 -20.83 -16.88
C GLY A 254 -7.89 -19.47 -16.33
N LYS A 255 -8.21 -19.11 -15.07
CA LYS A 255 -7.83 -17.82 -14.49
C LYS A 255 -6.31 -17.70 -14.32
N GLU A 256 -5.78 -16.55 -14.70
CA GLU A 256 -4.37 -16.19 -14.49
C GLU A 256 -4.19 -15.31 -13.26
N GLN A 257 -3.07 -15.48 -12.57
CA GLN A 257 -2.69 -14.67 -11.42
C GLN A 257 -1.17 -14.63 -11.22
N ASN A 258 -0.66 -13.55 -10.63
CA ASN A 258 0.74 -13.44 -10.25
C ASN A 258 0.94 -13.87 -8.80
N ILE A 259 1.88 -14.78 -8.57
CA ILE A 259 2.16 -15.38 -7.26
C ILE A 259 3.64 -15.19 -6.92
N LYS A 260 3.95 -14.93 -5.66
CA LYS A 260 5.34 -14.75 -5.21
C LYS A 260 6.03 -16.09 -5.03
N CYS A 261 7.33 -16.12 -5.27
CA CYS A 261 8.17 -17.28 -4.98
C CYS A 261 8.01 -17.79 -3.54
N SER A 262 7.81 -16.87 -2.59
CA SER A 262 7.60 -17.17 -1.18
C SER A 262 6.30 -17.87 -0.88
N ASP A 263 5.34 -17.91 -1.80
CA ASP A 263 4.03 -18.50 -1.56
C ASP A 263 3.96 -19.94 -2.08
N PHE A 264 4.94 -20.38 -2.89
CA PHE A 264 5.10 -21.78 -3.35
C PHE A 264 5.68 -22.68 -2.25
N HIS A 265 4.97 -22.76 -1.14
CA HIS A 265 5.14 -23.78 -0.13
C HIS A 265 3.82 -24.02 0.57
N ILE A 266 3.75 -25.13 1.28
CA ILE A 266 2.59 -25.47 2.11
C ILE A 266 3.00 -25.31 3.56
N GLU A 267 2.31 -24.39 4.24
CA GLU A 267 2.52 -24.10 5.65
C GLU A 267 1.96 -25.22 6.52
N PRO A 268 2.70 -25.66 7.56
CA PRO A 268 2.18 -26.60 8.54
C PRO A 268 1.11 -25.92 9.43
N PRO A 269 0.26 -26.72 10.10
CA PRO A 269 -0.64 -26.18 11.12
C PRO A 269 0.16 -25.52 12.25
N THR A 270 -0.23 -24.31 12.64
CA THR A 270 0.42 -23.54 13.70
C THR A 270 -0.42 -23.57 14.97
N GLU A 271 0.19 -23.87 16.13
CA GLU A 271 -0.51 -23.92 17.42
C GLU A 271 -0.79 -22.54 18.04
N TYR A 272 -0.12 -21.46 17.61
CA TYR A 272 -0.20 -20.14 18.25
C TYR A 272 -0.34 -18.97 17.25
N GLY A 273 -1.30 -18.07 17.50
CA GLY A 273 -1.49 -16.80 16.76
C GLY A 273 -2.95 -16.33 16.70
N TYR A 274 -3.18 -15.04 16.44
CA TYR A 274 -4.52 -14.44 16.30
C TYR A 274 -5.33 -15.00 15.11
N THR A 275 -4.66 -15.72 14.21
CA THR A 275 -5.19 -16.39 13.01
C THR A 275 -4.78 -17.87 12.97
N ALA A 276 -4.82 -18.58 14.10
CA ALA A 276 -4.45 -20.00 14.14
C ALA A 276 -5.19 -20.80 13.05
N TYR A 277 -4.47 -21.11 11.97
CA TYR A 277 -4.99 -21.92 10.88
C TYR A 277 -4.89 -23.37 11.35
N ASN A 278 -6.03 -23.98 11.73
CA ASN A 278 -6.13 -25.36 12.21
C ASN A 278 -5.85 -26.41 11.11
N GLY A 279 -4.88 -26.17 10.23
CA GLY A 279 -4.56 -27.06 9.12
C GLY A 279 -3.49 -26.53 8.16
N TYR A 280 -3.05 -27.42 7.28
CA TYR A 280 -2.14 -27.08 6.20
C TYR A 280 -2.81 -26.13 5.20
N TRP A 281 -2.04 -25.17 4.68
CA TRP A 281 -2.51 -24.21 3.67
C TRP A 281 -1.35 -23.63 2.86
N SER A 282 -1.66 -23.00 1.73
CA SER A 282 -0.69 -22.23 0.95
C SER A 282 -1.30 -20.91 0.47
N GLY A 283 -0.45 -19.89 0.30
CA GLY A 283 -0.82 -18.65 -0.37
C GLY A 283 -0.97 -18.83 -1.89
N ALA A 284 -0.29 -19.83 -2.47
CA ALA A 284 -0.38 -20.17 -3.88
C ALA A 284 -1.55 -21.13 -4.15
N LYS A 285 -2.75 -20.60 -4.40
CA LYS A 285 -3.94 -21.41 -4.72
C LYS A 285 -4.88 -20.70 -5.67
N CYS A 286 -5.80 -21.43 -6.29
CA CYS A 286 -6.94 -20.84 -6.98
C CYS A 286 -8.20 -20.89 -6.10
N ASP A 287 -9.03 -19.85 -6.16
CA ASP A 287 -10.30 -19.80 -5.43
C ASP A 287 -11.47 -20.49 -6.17
N CYS A 288 -11.22 -21.15 -7.32
CA CYS A 288 -12.28 -21.84 -8.06
C CYS A 288 -12.73 -23.16 -7.42
N HIS A 289 -11.91 -23.74 -6.54
CA HIS A 289 -12.17 -25.00 -5.85
C HIS A 289 -11.71 -24.90 -4.39
N LYS A 290 -12.30 -25.74 -3.53
CA LYS A 290 -12.03 -25.72 -2.10
C LYS A 290 -11.02 -26.80 -1.76
N LEU A 291 -9.93 -26.40 -1.11
CA LEU A 291 -8.89 -27.32 -0.63
C LEU A 291 -9.04 -27.55 0.86
N SER A 292 -9.22 -28.80 1.25
CA SER A 292 -9.14 -29.21 2.63
C SER A 292 -7.68 -29.26 3.11
N SER A 293 -7.48 -29.09 4.42
CA SER A 293 -6.18 -29.29 5.07
C SER A 293 -5.60 -30.70 4.82
N PHE A 294 -6.46 -31.69 4.53
CA PHE A 294 -6.02 -33.04 4.17
C PHE A 294 -5.43 -33.08 2.75
N GLN A 295 -6.14 -32.53 1.77
CA GLN A 295 -5.63 -32.41 0.40
C GLN A 295 -4.32 -31.60 0.37
N TRP A 296 -4.21 -30.50 1.13
CA TRP A 296 -2.95 -29.75 1.24
C TRP A 296 -1.77 -30.60 1.72
N MET A 297 -1.99 -31.52 2.66
CA MET A 297 -0.94 -32.38 3.17
C MET A 297 -0.46 -33.41 2.13
N VAL A 298 -1.38 -33.98 1.34
CA VAL A 298 -1.02 -34.87 0.22
C VAL A 298 -0.31 -34.09 -0.88
N ASN A 299 -0.83 -32.92 -1.23
CA ASN A 299 -0.21 -32.01 -2.20
C ASN A 299 1.23 -31.66 -1.82
N LYS A 300 1.48 -31.39 -0.53
CA LYS A 300 2.83 -31.15 -0.01
C LYS A 300 3.77 -32.31 -0.26
N LEU A 301 3.34 -33.53 0.03
CA LEU A 301 4.15 -34.73 -0.18
C LEU A 301 4.48 -34.93 -1.66
N LEU A 302 3.50 -34.76 -2.55
CA LEU A 302 3.69 -34.92 -3.99
C LEU A 302 4.58 -33.83 -4.58
N PHE A 303 4.36 -32.57 -4.20
CA PHE A 303 5.12 -31.42 -4.67
C PHE A 303 6.58 -31.44 -4.19
N ASP A 304 6.80 -31.68 -2.88
CA ASP A 304 8.15 -31.72 -2.30
C ASP A 304 8.96 -32.92 -2.84
N SER A 305 8.29 -33.98 -3.31
CA SER A 305 8.92 -35.17 -3.91
C SER A 305 9.05 -35.07 -5.44
N GLU A 306 8.71 -33.92 -6.04
CA GLU A 306 8.77 -33.65 -7.48
C GLU A 306 8.02 -34.68 -8.35
N ILE A 307 6.91 -35.23 -7.82
CA ILE A 307 6.08 -36.19 -8.55
C ILE A 307 5.13 -35.44 -9.48
N PRO A 308 4.95 -35.87 -10.75
CA PRO A 308 3.89 -35.34 -11.60
C PRO A 308 2.49 -35.72 -11.09
N TYR A 309 1.66 -34.73 -10.77
CA TYR A 309 0.27 -34.94 -10.35
C TYR A 309 -0.68 -33.89 -10.91
N ARG A 310 -1.98 -34.21 -10.91
CA ARG A 310 -3.07 -33.25 -11.11
C ARG A 310 -4.10 -33.43 -10.00
N VAL A 311 -4.72 -32.33 -9.58
CA VAL A 311 -5.85 -32.30 -8.66
C VAL A 311 -7.20 -32.31 -9.38
N GLU A 312 -8.26 -32.70 -8.67
CA GLU A 312 -9.67 -32.59 -9.09
C GLU A 312 -9.93 -33.23 -10.47
N VAL A 313 -9.36 -34.41 -10.70
CA VAL A 313 -9.33 -35.06 -12.01
C VAL A 313 -10.66 -35.75 -12.30
N THR A 314 -11.24 -35.46 -13.46
CA THR A 314 -12.51 -36.06 -13.89
C THR A 314 -12.29 -36.96 -15.10
N PHE A 315 -13.16 -37.94 -15.24
CA PHE A 315 -13.14 -38.87 -16.36
C PHE A 315 -14.47 -38.81 -17.12
N PRO A 316 -14.44 -38.77 -18.47
CA PRO A 316 -15.66 -38.86 -19.27
C PRO A 316 -16.47 -40.10 -18.90
N GLY A 317 -17.77 -39.92 -18.68
CA GLY A 317 -18.71 -41.01 -18.36
C GLY A 317 -18.83 -41.37 -16.88
N LEU A 318 -17.92 -40.92 -16.01
CA LEU A 318 -18.03 -41.18 -14.57
C LEU A 318 -18.93 -40.14 -13.89
N LEU A 319 -20.25 -40.36 -13.98
CA LEU A 319 -21.26 -39.46 -13.40
C LEU A 319 -21.59 -39.81 -11.94
N GLY A 320 -21.80 -38.78 -11.13
CA GLY A 320 -22.30 -38.94 -9.76
C GLY A 320 -23.77 -39.35 -9.69
N VAL A 321 -24.27 -39.64 -8.49
CA VAL A 321 -25.66 -40.08 -8.25
C VAL A 321 -26.71 -39.13 -8.85
N SER A 322 -26.42 -37.82 -8.94
CA SER A 322 -27.34 -36.85 -9.53
C SER A 322 -27.34 -36.84 -11.06
N GLU A 323 -26.43 -37.58 -11.71
CA GLU A 323 -26.24 -37.68 -13.17
C GLU A 323 -25.98 -36.34 -13.89
N THR A 324 -25.75 -35.27 -13.12
CA THR A 324 -25.53 -33.91 -13.63
C THR A 324 -24.07 -33.47 -13.55
N LYS A 325 -23.25 -34.15 -12.76
CA LYS A 325 -21.84 -33.80 -12.53
C LYS A 325 -20.96 -35.04 -12.62
N LEU A 326 -19.81 -34.88 -13.23
CA LEU A 326 -18.75 -35.89 -13.19
C LEU A 326 -18.19 -36.00 -11.77
N LEU A 327 -17.87 -37.22 -11.35
CA LEU A 327 -17.10 -37.45 -10.14
C LEU A 327 -15.65 -37.06 -10.39
N GLN A 328 -15.05 -36.47 -9.37
CA GLN A 328 -13.70 -35.93 -9.42
C GLN A 328 -12.86 -36.68 -8.41
N TYR A 329 -11.66 -37.09 -8.82
CA TYR A 329 -10.64 -37.63 -7.94
C TYR A 329 -9.80 -36.50 -7.35
N ASP A 330 -9.49 -36.59 -6.06
CA ASP A 330 -8.69 -35.55 -5.40
C ASP A 330 -7.32 -35.38 -6.08
N PHE A 331 -6.66 -36.49 -6.42
CA PHE A 331 -5.42 -36.48 -7.18
C PHE A 331 -5.36 -37.61 -8.21
N ALA A 332 -4.74 -37.33 -9.35
CA ALA A 332 -4.15 -38.34 -10.23
C ALA A 332 -2.63 -38.15 -10.24
N VAL A 333 -1.90 -39.25 -9.99
CA VAL A 333 -0.45 -39.29 -10.05
C VAL A 333 -0.04 -39.91 -11.39
N TYR A 334 0.95 -39.31 -12.05
CA TYR A 334 1.40 -39.72 -13.36
C TYR A 334 2.82 -40.27 -13.33
N ASN A 335 3.08 -41.19 -14.24
CA ASN A 335 4.44 -41.58 -14.61
C ASN A 335 5.08 -40.48 -15.47
N ILE A 336 6.40 -40.58 -15.66
CA ILE A 336 7.18 -39.64 -16.48
C ILE A 336 6.69 -39.63 -17.95
N ASP A 337 6.17 -40.76 -18.43
CA ASP A 337 5.60 -40.90 -19.78
C ASP A 337 4.18 -40.30 -19.92
N GLY A 338 3.61 -39.75 -18.84
CA GLY A 338 2.27 -39.16 -18.82
C GLY A 338 1.13 -40.16 -18.62
N THR A 339 1.41 -41.45 -18.43
CA THR A 339 0.38 -42.44 -18.07
C THR A 339 -0.02 -42.30 -16.60
N ILE A 340 -1.28 -42.62 -16.28
CA ILE A 340 -1.77 -42.56 -14.89
C ILE A 340 -1.18 -43.73 -14.10
N LYS A 341 -0.41 -43.41 -13.06
CA LYS A 341 0.15 -44.39 -12.12
C LYS A 341 -0.88 -44.83 -11.09
N CYS A 342 -1.60 -43.87 -10.51
CA CYS A 342 -2.68 -44.14 -9.55
C CYS A 342 -3.59 -42.92 -9.35
N LEU A 343 -4.77 -43.18 -8.79
CA LEU A 343 -5.71 -42.18 -8.29
C LEU A 343 -5.68 -42.18 -6.77
N ILE A 344 -5.82 -41.01 -6.15
CA ILE A 344 -5.83 -40.84 -4.69
C ILE A 344 -7.10 -40.10 -4.28
N GLU A 345 -7.75 -40.60 -3.23
CA GLU A 345 -8.92 -40.01 -2.56
C GLU A 345 -8.64 -39.74 -1.09
N CYS A 346 -8.85 -38.52 -0.64
CA CYS A 346 -8.72 -38.06 0.73
C CYS A 346 -10.08 -38.13 1.45
N GLN A 347 -10.35 -39.24 2.11
CA GLN A 347 -11.66 -39.50 2.72
C GLN A 347 -11.81 -38.81 4.09
N GLY A 348 -12.59 -37.72 4.12
CA GLY A 348 -13.02 -37.05 5.35
C GLY A 348 -14.02 -37.86 6.20
N GLU A 349 -14.45 -37.30 7.34
CA GLU A 349 -15.42 -37.96 8.24
C GLU A 349 -16.74 -38.31 7.54
N GLN A 350 -17.17 -37.48 6.60
CA GLN A 350 -18.39 -37.63 5.82
C GLN A 350 -18.42 -38.87 4.91
N HIS A 351 -17.30 -39.58 4.73
CA HIS A 351 -17.27 -40.87 4.03
C HIS A 351 -17.63 -42.06 4.94
N TYR A 352 -17.59 -41.87 6.26
CA TYR A 352 -17.75 -42.95 7.24
C TYR A 352 -18.98 -42.81 8.13
N LYS A 353 -19.51 -41.58 8.27
CA LYS A 353 -20.70 -41.30 9.06
C LYS A 353 -21.43 -40.06 8.52
N PRO A 354 -22.74 -39.93 8.77
CA PRO A 354 -23.46 -38.69 8.47
C PRO A 354 -22.91 -37.54 9.31
N VAL A 355 -22.68 -36.40 8.67
CA VAL A 355 -22.24 -35.16 9.31
C VAL A 355 -23.23 -34.05 8.94
N ALA A 356 -23.80 -33.38 9.94
CA ALA A 356 -24.92 -32.45 9.77
C ALA A 356 -24.55 -31.27 8.86
N GLU A 357 -23.34 -30.72 9.05
CA GLU A 357 -22.77 -29.62 8.26
C GLU A 357 -22.62 -29.95 6.76
N PHE A 358 -22.59 -31.25 6.44
CA PHE A 358 -22.44 -31.76 5.07
C PHE A 358 -23.75 -32.33 4.50
N GLY A 359 -24.90 -32.08 5.14
CA GLY A 359 -26.21 -32.49 4.63
C GLY A 359 -26.75 -33.81 5.21
N GLY A 360 -26.15 -34.31 6.30
CA GLY A 360 -26.68 -35.43 7.09
C GLY A 360 -26.76 -36.76 6.33
N GLU A 361 -27.77 -37.58 6.67
CA GLU A 361 -27.90 -38.95 6.14
C GLU A 361 -28.07 -39.03 4.63
N ARG A 362 -28.83 -38.10 4.03
CA ARG A 362 -29.05 -38.10 2.58
C ARG A 362 -27.76 -37.88 1.82
N ALA A 363 -26.95 -36.91 2.25
CA ALA A 363 -25.67 -36.62 1.63
C ALA A 363 -24.68 -37.77 1.82
N TYR A 364 -24.65 -38.37 3.02
CA TYR A 364 -23.84 -39.54 3.32
C TYR A 364 -24.16 -40.74 2.41
N ASN A 365 -25.45 -41.07 2.24
CA ASN A 365 -25.86 -42.18 1.36
C ASN A 365 -25.49 -41.94 -0.11
N ASN A 366 -25.57 -40.68 -0.57
CA ASN A 366 -25.10 -40.32 -1.91
C ASN A 366 -23.57 -40.41 -2.02
N GLN A 367 -22.84 -40.03 -0.98
CA GLN A 367 -21.38 -40.14 -0.92
C GLN A 367 -20.94 -41.61 -1.05
N LEU A 368 -21.56 -42.53 -0.29
CA LEU A 368 -21.25 -43.96 -0.37
C LEU A 368 -21.44 -44.52 -1.79
N LYS A 369 -22.52 -44.14 -2.47
CA LYS A 369 -22.78 -44.54 -3.86
C LYS A 369 -21.76 -43.96 -4.84
N ASN A 370 -21.35 -42.70 -4.64
CA ASN A 370 -20.33 -42.07 -5.47
C ASN A 370 -18.95 -42.72 -5.27
N ASP A 371 -18.58 -43.02 -4.02
CA ASP A 371 -17.34 -43.71 -3.69
C ASP A 371 -17.29 -45.10 -4.35
N GLU A 372 -18.40 -45.84 -4.32
CA GLU A 372 -18.50 -47.13 -5.00
C GLU A 372 -18.33 -47.01 -6.52
N ARG A 373 -18.98 -46.01 -7.14
CA ARG A 373 -18.80 -45.74 -8.58
C ARG A 373 -17.35 -45.42 -8.94
N LYS A 374 -16.64 -44.67 -8.08
CA LYS A 374 -15.21 -44.39 -8.27
C LYS A 374 -14.38 -45.69 -8.18
N ARG A 375 -14.61 -46.53 -7.16
CA ARG A 375 -13.92 -47.82 -7.02
C ARG A 375 -14.13 -48.71 -8.24
N GLN A 376 -15.38 -48.85 -8.69
CA GLN A 376 -15.71 -49.65 -9.87
C GLN A 376 -15.02 -49.12 -11.12
N TYR A 377 -15.06 -47.81 -11.35
CA TYR A 377 -14.38 -47.19 -12.49
C TYR A 377 -12.87 -47.44 -12.47
N ALA A 378 -12.21 -47.24 -11.32
CA ALA A 378 -10.78 -47.48 -11.21
C ALA A 378 -10.41 -48.95 -11.49
N LEU A 379 -11.22 -49.89 -10.99
CA LEU A 379 -11.03 -51.33 -11.27
C LEU A 379 -11.22 -51.66 -12.75
N GLU A 380 -12.29 -51.15 -13.38
CA GLU A 380 -12.58 -51.38 -14.80
C GLU A 380 -11.50 -50.83 -15.73
N GLN A 381 -10.94 -49.66 -15.39
CA GLN A 381 -9.84 -49.06 -16.13
C GLN A 381 -8.47 -49.62 -15.76
N ASN A 382 -8.40 -50.59 -14.85
CA ASN A 382 -7.16 -51.16 -14.31
C ASN A 382 -6.21 -50.09 -13.75
N ILE A 383 -6.76 -49.08 -13.08
CA ILE A 383 -6.03 -47.99 -12.43
C ILE A 383 -6.00 -48.24 -10.92
N LYS A 384 -4.81 -48.18 -10.33
CA LYS A 384 -4.65 -48.30 -8.87
C LYS A 384 -5.33 -47.13 -8.16
N LEU A 385 -6.28 -47.41 -7.28
CA LEU A 385 -6.94 -46.41 -6.42
C LEU A 385 -6.43 -46.51 -4.98
N ILE A 386 -6.09 -45.37 -4.38
CA ILE A 386 -5.63 -45.27 -2.99
C ILE A 386 -6.57 -44.37 -2.22
N GLU A 387 -7.35 -44.97 -1.32
CA GLU A 387 -8.25 -44.25 -0.43
C GLU A 387 -7.55 -44.00 0.91
N ILE A 388 -7.33 -42.74 1.27
CA ILE A 388 -6.65 -42.34 2.49
C ILE A 388 -7.68 -41.83 3.49
N SER A 389 -7.86 -42.56 4.58
CA SER A 389 -8.81 -42.20 5.64
C SER A 389 -8.34 -40.99 6.46
N TYR A 390 -9.29 -40.12 6.88
CA TYR A 390 -9.01 -39.04 7.84
C TYR A 390 -8.43 -39.55 9.17
N ARG A 391 -8.67 -40.81 9.54
CA ARG A 391 -8.08 -41.43 10.73
C ARG A 391 -6.55 -41.57 10.63
N MET A 392 -6.03 -41.52 9.41
CA MET A 392 -4.60 -41.54 9.09
C MET A 392 -4.04 -40.15 8.79
N LYS A 393 -4.79 -39.06 9.06
CA LYS A 393 -4.42 -37.66 8.77
C LYS A 393 -3.27 -37.14 9.64
N LYS A 394 -2.10 -37.78 9.53
CA LYS A 394 -0.80 -37.38 10.07
C LYS A 394 0.22 -37.46 8.94
N TYR A 395 1.09 -36.46 8.85
CA TYR A 395 2.06 -36.32 7.76
C TYR A 395 2.89 -37.59 7.54
N ASP A 396 3.51 -38.12 8.61
CA ASP A 396 4.39 -39.29 8.53
C ASP A 396 3.64 -40.56 8.10
N ARG A 397 2.41 -40.76 8.58
CA ARG A 397 1.59 -41.94 8.21
C ARG A 397 1.20 -41.92 6.74
N ILE A 398 0.88 -40.75 6.20
CA ILE A 398 0.53 -40.61 4.78
C ILE A 398 1.80 -40.79 3.95
N LYS A 399 2.93 -40.25 4.39
CA LYS A 399 4.23 -40.47 3.76
C LYS A 399 4.57 -41.95 3.68
N GLU A 400 4.45 -42.68 4.78
CA GLU A 400 4.66 -44.14 4.81
C GLU A 400 3.72 -44.86 3.85
N LEU A 401 2.43 -44.52 3.84
CA LEU A 401 1.44 -45.13 2.93
C LEU A 401 1.80 -44.89 1.45
N LEU A 402 2.15 -43.65 1.08
CA LEU A 402 2.54 -43.33 -0.29
C LEU A 402 3.84 -44.05 -0.69
N SER A 403 4.80 -44.17 0.24
CA SER A 403 6.07 -44.89 0.03
C SER A 403 5.83 -46.39 -0.17
N GLN A 404 5.01 -47.03 0.67
CA GLN A 404 4.64 -48.45 0.53
C GLN A 404 3.93 -48.75 -0.78
N ASN A 405 3.21 -47.76 -1.32
CA ASN A 405 2.54 -47.86 -2.61
C ASN A 405 3.46 -47.53 -3.80
N GLY A 406 4.74 -47.24 -3.54
CA GLY A 406 5.76 -46.93 -4.55
C GLY A 406 5.52 -45.60 -5.26
N ILE A 407 4.84 -44.64 -4.60
CA ILE A 407 4.53 -43.33 -5.19
C ILE A 407 5.69 -42.37 -5.01
N ILE A 408 6.06 -42.13 -3.74
CA ILE A 408 7.20 -41.30 -3.30
C ILE A 408 8.40 -42.15 -2.92
#